data_AF-A0A1D6P5D1-F1
#
_entry.id   AF-A0A1D6P5D1-F1
#
_cell.length_a   1.000
_cell.length_b   1.000
_cell.length_c   1.000
_cell.angle_alpha   90.00
_cell.angle_beta   90.00
_cell.angle_gamma   90.00
#
_symmetry.space_group_name_H-M   'P 1'
#
loop_
_entity.id
_entity.type
_entity.pdbx_description
1 polymer ?
#
loop_
_entity_poly.entity_id
_entity_poly.type
_entity_poly.pdbx_seq_one_letter_code
_entity_poly.pdbx_strand_id
1 'polypeptide(L)'
;MSLGSPLLPGWTGNGGDPCGESWQGVVCTGSSITGITMNAANLGGQLGSLGNFTAITSLELNNNNIGGTIPEDLPVTLQSLFLSANQLTGSIPSSLSKLENLTAMSVNGNHLNGDLPDTFDSLNRLVNLDISSNNLSGVLPSSMKNLASLTSLHMQDNQLSGTLNVLQDLPLKDFMLHLHFSHVPLTNIWKQ
;
A
#
# COMPACT_ATOMS: atom_id res chain seq x y z
N MET A 1 3.66 13.76 -14.63
CA MET A 1 5.05 13.38 -14.97
C MET A 1 5.17 11.90 -14.63
N SER A 2 5.43 11.05 -15.62
CA SER A 2 5.61 9.59 -15.42
C SER A 2 6.77 9.31 -14.46
N LEU A 3 6.73 8.18 -13.74
CA LEU A 3 7.91 7.60 -13.09
C LEU A 3 9.11 7.61 -14.06
N GLY A 4 10.30 7.97 -13.58
CA GLY A 4 11.53 7.91 -14.40
C GLY A 4 12.50 9.10 -14.29
N SER A 5 12.58 9.76 -13.13
CA SER A 5 13.69 10.67 -12.83
C SER A 5 14.45 10.12 -11.61
N PRO A 6 15.69 9.59 -11.77
CA PRO A 6 16.51 9.58 -12.98
C PRO A 6 15.98 8.61 -14.06
N LEU A 7 16.46 8.79 -15.30
CA LEU A 7 16.21 7.85 -16.40
C LEU A 7 16.75 6.47 -16.00
N LEU A 8 15.91 5.45 -16.17
CA LEU A 8 16.26 4.08 -15.84
C LEU A 8 16.85 3.35 -17.06
N PRO A 9 17.93 2.56 -16.88
CA PRO A 9 18.45 1.71 -17.94
C PRO A 9 17.36 0.79 -18.52
N GLY A 10 17.22 0.81 -19.85
CA GLY A 10 16.21 0.03 -20.57
C GLY A 10 14.85 0.74 -20.73
N TRP A 11 14.48 1.66 -19.83
CA TRP A 11 13.20 2.35 -19.90
C TRP A 11 13.26 3.48 -20.95
N THR A 12 13.16 3.13 -22.23
CA THR A 12 13.19 4.12 -23.31
C THR A 12 11.79 4.68 -23.57
N GLY A 13 11.68 5.99 -23.79
CA GLY A 13 10.41 6.67 -24.08
C GLY A 13 9.78 6.31 -25.44
N ASN A 14 10.46 5.48 -26.24
CA ASN A 14 10.02 5.08 -27.58
C ASN A 14 9.43 3.66 -27.62
N GLY A 15 9.20 3.04 -26.45
CA GLY A 15 8.80 1.64 -26.34
C GLY A 15 10.00 0.68 -26.34
N GLY A 16 9.69 -0.61 -26.26
CA GLY A 16 10.63 -1.72 -26.15
C GLY A 16 9.91 -2.95 -25.59
N ASP A 17 10.57 -4.10 -25.54
CA ASP A 17 10.06 -5.29 -24.84
C ASP A 17 10.71 -5.37 -23.44
N PRO A 18 10.01 -4.98 -22.36
CA PRO A 18 10.61 -4.95 -21.03
C PRO A 18 11.11 -6.32 -20.55
N CYS A 19 10.47 -7.40 -21.01
CA CYS A 19 10.84 -8.75 -20.67
C CYS A 19 11.97 -9.27 -21.57
N GLY A 20 11.86 -9.05 -22.88
CA GLY A 20 12.88 -9.46 -23.86
C GLY A 20 14.21 -8.71 -23.73
N GLU A 21 14.16 -7.46 -23.29
CA GLU A 21 15.33 -6.59 -23.12
C GLU A 21 15.82 -6.52 -21.67
N SER A 22 15.19 -7.26 -20.75
CA SER A 22 15.57 -7.32 -19.33
C SER A 22 15.66 -5.94 -18.68
N TRP A 23 14.59 -5.15 -18.79
CA TRP A 23 14.55 -3.80 -18.21
C TRP A 23 14.79 -3.86 -16.69
N GLN A 24 15.60 -2.91 -16.21
CA GLN A 24 15.95 -2.89 -14.80
C GLN A 24 14.70 -2.79 -13.93
N GLY A 25 14.64 -3.65 -12.91
CA GLY A 25 13.54 -3.71 -11.94
C GLY A 25 12.25 -4.29 -12.50
N VAL A 26 12.19 -4.73 -13.76
CA VAL A 26 11.02 -5.41 -14.31
C VAL A 26 11.16 -6.92 -14.08
N VAL A 27 10.16 -7.51 -13.46
CA VAL A 27 10.06 -8.96 -13.24
C VAL A 27 9.06 -9.52 -14.23
N CYS A 28 9.44 -10.60 -14.93
CA CYS A 28 8.62 -11.21 -15.96
C CYS A 28 8.45 -12.72 -15.74
N THR A 29 7.28 -13.22 -16.14
CA THR A 29 7.00 -14.65 -16.33
C THR A 29 6.64 -14.87 -17.80
N GLY A 30 7.55 -15.46 -18.57
CA GLY A 30 7.45 -15.45 -20.03
C GLY A 30 7.53 -14.03 -20.57
N SER A 31 6.55 -13.61 -21.38
CA SER A 31 6.44 -12.25 -21.93
C SER A 31 5.57 -11.31 -21.08
N SER A 32 5.04 -11.77 -19.95
CA SER A 32 4.17 -10.98 -19.08
C SER A 32 4.96 -10.32 -17.96
N ILE A 33 4.79 -9.02 -17.78
CA ILE A 33 5.31 -8.28 -16.62
C ILE A 33 4.49 -8.68 -15.41
N THR A 34 5.13 -9.32 -14.45
CA THR A 34 4.53 -9.81 -13.21
C THR A 34 4.93 -8.99 -11.99
N GLY A 35 5.99 -8.19 -12.08
CA GLY A 35 6.31 -7.24 -11.03
C GLY A 35 7.24 -6.12 -11.43
N ILE A 36 7.29 -5.11 -10.58
CA ILE A 36 8.23 -4.00 -10.67
C ILE A 36 8.90 -3.84 -9.31
N THR A 37 10.22 -4.00 -9.26
CA THR A 37 11.04 -3.97 -8.04
C THR A 37 12.17 -2.95 -8.18
N MET A 38 11.92 -1.73 -7.73
CA MET A 38 12.85 -0.59 -7.84
C MET A 38 12.93 0.20 -6.54
N ASN A 39 13.24 -0.50 -5.45
CA ASN A 39 13.48 0.14 -4.16
C ASN A 39 14.78 0.96 -4.19
N ALA A 40 14.82 2.13 -3.52
CA ALA A 40 16.03 2.96 -3.40
C ALA A 40 16.67 3.36 -4.75
N ALA A 41 15.86 3.51 -5.80
CA ALA A 41 16.32 3.86 -7.15
C ALA A 41 16.28 5.38 -7.43
N ASN A 42 16.06 6.19 -6.39
CA ASN A 42 15.93 7.65 -6.45
C ASN A 42 14.81 8.12 -7.41
N LEU A 43 13.78 7.30 -7.61
CA LEU A 43 12.68 7.58 -8.54
C LEU A 43 11.84 8.76 -8.05
N GLY A 44 11.70 9.78 -8.89
CA GLY A 44 10.73 10.86 -8.72
C GLY A 44 9.53 10.75 -9.67
N GLY A 45 8.72 11.80 -9.71
CA GLY A 45 7.51 11.86 -10.53
C GLY A 45 6.29 11.33 -9.77
N GLN A 46 5.32 10.77 -10.49
CA GLN A 46 4.08 10.26 -9.92
C GLN A 46 3.75 8.88 -10.50
N LEU A 47 3.03 8.07 -9.73
CA LEU A 47 2.45 6.84 -10.25
C LEU A 47 1.40 7.20 -11.32
N GLY A 48 1.57 6.63 -12.52
CA GLY A 48 0.61 6.78 -13.61
C GLY A 48 -0.56 5.79 -13.49
N SER A 49 -1.40 5.76 -14.52
CA SER A 49 -2.40 4.71 -14.69
C SER A 49 -1.71 3.35 -14.82
N LEU A 50 -2.08 2.40 -13.97
CA LEU A 50 -1.53 1.04 -13.94
C LEU A 50 -2.56 -0.01 -14.36
N GLY A 51 -3.80 0.37 -14.66
CA GLY A 51 -4.91 -0.57 -14.87
C GLY A 51 -4.76 -1.50 -16.08
N ASN A 52 -3.90 -1.14 -17.03
CA ASN A 52 -3.61 -1.96 -18.21
C ASN A 52 -2.66 -3.13 -17.93
N PHE A 53 -1.98 -3.16 -16.78
CA PHE A 53 -1.12 -4.26 -16.41
C PHE A 53 -1.96 -5.43 -15.87
N THR A 54 -2.33 -6.37 -16.72
CA THR A 54 -3.24 -7.48 -16.36
C THR A 54 -2.55 -8.66 -15.67
N ALA A 55 -1.23 -8.61 -15.49
CA ALA A 55 -0.44 -9.71 -14.93
C ALA A 55 0.43 -9.32 -13.74
N ILE A 56 0.48 -8.04 -13.36
CA ILE A 56 1.32 -7.57 -12.24
C ILE A 56 0.74 -8.07 -10.93
N THR A 57 1.58 -8.77 -10.16
CA THR A 57 1.27 -9.26 -8.81
C THR A 57 2.08 -8.55 -7.73
N SER A 58 3.25 -7.96 -8.05
CA SER A 58 4.06 -7.21 -7.08
C SER A 58 4.49 -5.84 -7.60
N LEU A 59 4.28 -4.80 -6.80
CA LEU A 59 4.78 -3.45 -7.05
C LEU A 59 5.58 -2.98 -5.83
N GLU A 60 6.90 -2.89 -5.96
CA GLU A 60 7.83 -2.55 -4.89
C GLU A 60 8.68 -1.34 -5.28
N LEU A 61 8.35 -0.19 -4.73
CA LEU A 61 8.95 1.11 -5.03
C LEU A 61 9.36 1.87 -3.76
N ASN A 62 9.72 1.14 -2.70
CA ASN A 62 10.09 1.71 -1.41
C ASN A 62 11.32 2.63 -1.50
N ASN A 63 11.42 3.60 -0.59
CA ASN A 63 12.58 4.48 -0.45
C ASN A 63 12.91 5.24 -1.74
N ASN A 64 11.90 5.90 -2.32
CA ASN A 64 12.07 6.74 -3.50
C ASN A 64 11.53 8.16 -3.22
N ASN A 65 11.49 9.01 -4.25
CA ASN A 65 10.99 10.37 -4.21
C ASN A 65 9.65 10.50 -4.97
N ILE A 66 8.84 9.43 -5.01
CA ILE A 66 7.61 9.39 -5.80
C ILE A 66 6.56 10.23 -5.07
N GLY A 67 6.04 11.25 -5.76
CA GLY A 67 4.96 12.11 -5.26
C GLY A 67 3.62 11.82 -5.93
N GLY A 68 2.67 12.75 -5.80
CA GLY A 68 1.31 12.58 -6.31
C GLY A 68 0.47 11.66 -5.43
N THR A 69 -0.55 11.03 -6.00
CA THR A 69 -1.49 10.17 -5.27
C THR A 69 -1.28 8.70 -5.61
N ILE A 70 -1.84 7.81 -4.78
CA ILE A 70 -2.02 6.41 -5.15
C ILE A 70 -3.07 6.35 -6.28
N PRO A 71 -2.80 5.73 -7.44
CA PRO A 71 -3.76 5.65 -8.54
C PRO A 71 -5.01 4.85 -8.17
N GLU A 72 -6.17 5.23 -8.71
CA GLU A 72 -7.41 4.48 -8.47
C GLU A 72 -7.50 3.16 -9.27
N ASP A 73 -6.70 3.01 -10.31
CA ASP A 73 -6.73 1.90 -11.26
C ASP A 73 -5.57 0.93 -11.06
N LEU A 74 -5.23 0.61 -9.82
CA LEU A 74 -4.24 -0.42 -9.51
C LEU A 74 -4.66 -1.79 -10.12
N PRO A 75 -3.71 -2.61 -10.61
CA PRO A 75 -4.01 -3.94 -11.14
C PRO A 75 -4.72 -4.84 -10.13
N VAL A 76 -5.89 -5.38 -10.49
CA VAL A 76 -6.67 -6.30 -9.63
C VAL A 76 -5.94 -7.63 -9.33
N THR A 77 -4.87 -7.91 -10.06
CA THR A 77 -3.99 -9.06 -9.84
C THR A 77 -2.94 -8.84 -8.74
N LEU A 78 -2.82 -7.61 -8.21
CA LEU A 78 -1.84 -7.29 -7.17
C LEU A 78 -2.02 -8.15 -5.92
N GLN A 79 -0.89 -8.62 -5.41
CA GLN A 79 -0.74 -9.37 -4.16
C GLN A 79 0.12 -8.56 -3.17
N SER A 80 1.14 -7.86 -3.67
CA SER A 80 2.05 -7.04 -2.85
C SER A 80 2.13 -5.62 -3.38
N LEU A 81 1.88 -4.64 -2.51
CA LEU A 81 2.01 -3.21 -2.82
C LEU A 81 2.89 -2.54 -1.76
N PHE A 82 4.12 -2.19 -2.14
CA PHE A 82 5.09 -1.54 -1.25
C PHE A 82 5.54 -0.20 -1.82
N LEU A 83 5.06 0.87 -1.22
CA LEU A 83 5.33 2.27 -1.60
C LEU A 83 5.90 3.08 -0.41
N SER A 84 6.48 2.40 0.58
CA SER A 84 7.01 3.00 1.80
C SER A 84 8.09 4.04 1.53
N ALA A 85 8.21 5.04 2.41
CA ALA A 85 9.25 6.07 2.35
C ALA A 85 9.30 6.75 0.96
N ASN A 86 8.19 7.40 0.61
CA ASN A 86 8.03 8.21 -0.60
C ASN A 86 7.43 9.57 -0.22
N GLN A 87 6.99 10.35 -1.22
CA GLN A 87 6.37 11.67 -1.05
C GLN A 87 4.89 11.65 -1.46
N LEU A 88 4.22 10.49 -1.35
CA LEU A 88 2.82 10.33 -1.76
C LEU A 88 1.90 11.18 -0.89
N THR A 89 0.87 11.74 -1.50
CA THR A 89 -0.12 12.65 -0.92
C THR A 89 -1.53 12.20 -1.25
N GLY A 90 -2.55 12.88 -0.69
CA GLY A 90 -3.95 12.54 -0.90
C GLY A 90 -4.39 11.33 -0.07
N SER A 91 -5.60 10.85 -0.33
CA SER A 91 -6.20 9.75 0.42
C SER A 91 -5.83 8.38 -0.12
N ILE A 92 -5.96 7.36 0.73
CA ILE A 92 -5.98 5.96 0.27
C ILE A 92 -7.29 5.76 -0.53
N PRO A 93 -7.23 5.35 -1.80
CA PRO A 93 -8.42 5.31 -2.67
C PRO A 93 -9.34 4.15 -2.28
N SER A 94 -10.66 4.35 -2.38
CA SER A 94 -11.65 3.29 -2.12
C SER A 94 -11.58 2.14 -3.13
N SER A 95 -10.96 2.37 -4.29
CA SER A 95 -10.69 1.33 -5.29
C SER A 95 -9.72 0.25 -4.80
N LEU A 96 -9.06 0.45 -3.65
CA LEU A 96 -8.31 -0.60 -2.96
C LEU A 96 -9.17 -1.85 -2.75
N SER A 97 -10.48 -1.69 -2.55
CA SER A 97 -11.43 -2.80 -2.46
C SER A 97 -11.46 -3.74 -3.67
N LYS A 98 -10.97 -3.32 -4.83
CA LYS A 98 -10.88 -4.16 -6.02
C LYS A 98 -9.69 -5.14 -5.96
N LEU A 99 -8.76 -4.95 -5.03
CA LEU A 99 -7.54 -5.76 -4.91
C LEU A 99 -7.76 -6.97 -4.01
N GLU A 100 -8.73 -7.83 -4.36
CA GLU A 100 -9.11 -9.00 -3.55
C GLU A 100 -7.97 -10.02 -3.35
N ASN A 101 -6.94 -9.95 -4.19
CA ASN A 101 -5.75 -10.80 -4.10
C ASN A 101 -4.65 -10.23 -3.19
N LEU A 102 -4.81 -9.01 -2.68
CA LEU A 102 -3.78 -8.31 -1.91
C LEU A 102 -3.53 -9.02 -0.58
N THR A 103 -2.27 -9.39 -0.34
CA THR A 103 -1.81 -10.05 0.88
C THR A 103 -0.94 -9.13 1.73
N ALA A 104 -0.22 -8.19 1.11
CA ALA A 104 0.63 -7.25 1.81
C ALA A 104 0.56 -5.85 1.19
N MET A 105 0.36 -4.85 2.06
CA MET A 105 0.41 -3.44 1.68
C MET A 105 1.24 -2.66 2.70
N SER A 106 2.23 -1.92 2.21
CA SER A 106 2.92 -0.92 3.01
C SER A 106 3.02 0.39 2.24
N VAL A 107 2.52 1.46 2.85
CA VAL A 107 2.57 2.84 2.36
C VAL A 107 3.10 3.78 3.45
N ASN A 108 3.82 3.23 4.43
CA ASN A 108 4.28 3.98 5.58
C ASN A 108 5.34 5.02 5.22
N GLY A 109 5.46 6.07 6.03
CA GLY A 109 6.46 7.13 5.77
C GLY A 109 6.17 7.92 4.50
N ASN A 110 4.91 8.35 4.33
CA ASN A 110 4.47 9.20 3.22
C ASN A 110 3.74 10.44 3.80
N HIS A 111 3.05 11.20 2.95
CA HIS A 111 2.21 12.36 3.30
C HIS A 111 0.73 12.11 3.00
N LEU A 112 0.28 10.84 3.06
CA LEU A 112 -1.11 10.47 2.85
C LEU A 112 -2.00 11.09 3.93
N ASN A 113 -3.21 11.47 3.57
CA ASN A 113 -4.12 12.22 4.45
C ASN A 113 -5.58 11.84 4.22
N GLY A 114 -6.49 12.44 5.00
CA GLY A 114 -7.91 12.11 4.97
C GLY A 114 -8.21 10.79 5.65
N ASP A 115 -9.46 10.35 5.50
CA ASP A 115 -9.99 9.18 6.19
C ASP A 115 -9.62 7.88 5.47
N LEU A 116 -9.54 6.79 6.23
CA LEU A 116 -9.45 5.45 5.64
C LEU A 116 -10.78 5.10 4.94
N PRO A 117 -10.75 4.56 3.71
CA PRO A 117 -11.98 4.18 3.02
C PRO A 117 -12.68 3.02 3.75
N ASP A 118 -14.00 3.10 3.91
CA ASP A 118 -14.80 2.04 4.52
C ASP A 118 -15.11 0.91 3.52
N THR A 119 -14.04 0.32 2.97
CA THR A 119 -14.13 -0.68 1.89
C THR A 119 -13.13 -1.83 2.09
N PHE A 120 -12.79 -2.17 3.33
CA PHE A 120 -11.87 -3.27 3.65
C PHE A 120 -12.52 -4.66 3.57
N ASP A 121 -13.85 -4.73 3.38
CA ASP A 121 -14.64 -5.98 3.37
C ASP A 121 -14.18 -7.01 2.35
N SER A 122 -13.63 -6.57 1.22
CA SER A 122 -13.17 -7.43 0.13
C SER A 122 -11.71 -7.87 0.26
N LEU A 123 -10.95 -7.29 1.20
CA LEU A 123 -9.51 -7.55 1.37
C LEU A 123 -9.25 -8.73 2.33
N ASN A 124 -10.02 -9.81 2.17
CA ASN A 124 -10.00 -10.95 3.08
C ASN A 124 -8.67 -11.74 3.11
N ARG A 125 -7.79 -11.51 2.12
CA ARG A 125 -6.44 -12.11 2.03
C ARG A 125 -5.35 -11.24 2.62
N LEU A 126 -5.64 -10.02 3.03
CA LEU A 126 -4.64 -9.09 3.54
C LEU A 126 -4.10 -9.60 4.87
N VAL A 127 -2.79 -9.86 4.91
CA VAL A 127 -2.06 -10.39 6.07
C VAL A 127 -1.27 -9.29 6.77
N ASN A 128 -0.70 -8.37 5.99
CA ASN A 128 0.16 -7.29 6.47
C ASN A 128 -0.35 -5.94 5.94
N LEU A 129 -0.64 -5.01 6.85
CA LEU A 129 -1.02 -3.64 6.53
C LEU A 129 -0.17 -2.67 7.34
N ASP A 130 0.64 -1.87 6.67
CA ASP A 130 1.41 -0.80 7.29
C ASP A 130 1.10 0.55 6.62
N ILE A 131 0.35 1.38 7.35
CA ILE A 131 -0.04 2.75 6.98
C ILE A 131 0.58 3.78 7.93
N SER A 132 1.54 3.36 8.76
CA SER A 132 2.14 4.20 9.80
C SER A 132 2.89 5.41 9.24
N SER A 133 3.20 6.40 10.08
CA SER A 133 4.00 7.57 9.68
C SER A 133 3.42 8.30 8.46
N ASN A 134 2.17 8.71 8.56
CA ASN A 134 1.44 9.47 7.55
C ASN A 134 0.63 10.57 8.26
N ASN A 135 -0.24 11.26 7.52
CA ASN A 135 -1.13 12.30 8.04
C ASN A 135 -2.62 11.88 7.94
N LEU A 136 -2.90 10.58 8.04
CA LEU A 136 -4.25 10.01 7.97
C LEU A 136 -5.06 10.41 9.20
N SER A 137 -6.36 10.65 9.01
CA SER A 137 -7.28 11.16 10.03
C SER A 137 -8.58 10.36 10.06
N GLY A 138 -9.55 10.82 10.84
CA GLY A 138 -10.88 10.22 10.90
C GLY A 138 -10.93 9.01 11.82
N VAL A 139 -12.03 8.26 11.74
CA VAL A 139 -12.27 7.06 12.57
C VAL A 139 -11.84 5.80 11.85
N LEU A 140 -11.44 4.77 12.60
CA LEU A 140 -11.22 3.44 12.02
C LEU A 140 -12.50 2.91 11.35
N PRO A 141 -12.45 2.50 10.07
CA PRO A 141 -13.64 2.06 9.34
C PRO A 141 -14.19 0.75 9.89
N SER A 142 -15.51 0.62 9.86
CA SER A 142 -16.21 -0.55 10.41
C SER A 142 -15.90 -1.84 9.63
N SER A 143 -15.55 -1.71 8.35
CA SER A 143 -15.12 -2.79 7.48
C SER A 143 -13.80 -3.45 7.90
N MET A 144 -12.95 -2.81 8.71
CA MET A 144 -11.68 -3.43 9.14
C MET A 144 -11.88 -4.73 9.93
N LYS A 145 -13.04 -4.89 10.60
CA LYS A 145 -13.40 -6.13 11.30
C LYS A 145 -13.44 -7.36 10.39
N ASN A 146 -13.56 -7.16 9.07
CA ASN A 146 -13.68 -8.22 8.08
C ASN A 146 -12.32 -8.66 7.51
N LEU A 147 -11.21 -8.07 7.98
CA LEU A 147 -9.84 -8.45 7.59
C LEU A 147 -9.39 -9.73 8.30
N ALA A 148 -10.10 -10.84 8.05
CA ALA A 148 -9.96 -12.10 8.76
C ALA A 148 -8.56 -12.76 8.68
N SER A 149 -7.72 -12.35 7.73
CA SER A 149 -6.35 -12.84 7.57
C SER A 149 -5.28 -11.90 8.16
N LEU A 150 -5.67 -10.73 8.67
CA LEU A 150 -4.73 -9.68 9.06
C LEU A 150 -4.02 -10.05 10.36
N THR A 151 -2.71 -10.21 10.28
CA THR A 151 -1.87 -10.59 11.42
C THR A 151 -0.88 -9.51 11.82
N SER A 152 -0.58 -8.56 10.93
CA SER A 152 0.28 -7.42 11.20
C SER A 152 -0.40 -6.13 10.78
N LEU A 153 -0.61 -5.22 11.74
CA LEU A 153 -1.25 -3.92 11.52
C LEU A 153 -0.44 -2.80 12.19
N HIS A 154 0.13 -1.92 11.39
CA HIS A 154 0.88 -0.75 11.86
C HIS A 154 0.20 0.52 11.38
N MET A 155 -0.18 1.38 12.33
CA MET A 155 -0.93 2.61 12.06
C MET A 155 -0.51 3.78 12.95
N GLN A 156 0.54 3.61 13.76
CA GLN A 156 1.16 4.66 14.56
C GLN A 156 1.60 5.86 13.72
N ASP A 157 1.83 6.99 14.39
CA ASP A 157 2.29 8.23 13.75
C ASP A 157 1.34 8.70 12.63
N ASN A 158 0.05 8.72 12.98
CA ASN A 158 -1.07 9.29 12.21
C ASN A 158 -1.97 10.10 13.16
N GLN A 159 -3.06 10.66 12.64
CA GLN A 159 -4.09 11.40 13.37
C GLN A 159 -5.41 10.61 13.46
N LEU A 160 -5.33 9.28 13.38
CA LEU A 160 -6.48 8.38 13.43
C LEU A 160 -7.12 8.43 14.82
N SER A 161 -8.45 8.24 14.86
CA SER A 161 -9.29 8.32 16.05
C SER A 161 -10.34 7.20 16.08
N GLY A 162 -11.23 7.21 17.07
CA GLY A 162 -12.30 6.21 17.21
C GLY A 162 -11.99 5.09 18.22
N THR A 163 -12.72 3.99 18.12
CA THR A 163 -12.63 2.86 19.07
C THR A 163 -11.90 1.68 18.47
N LEU A 164 -11.09 1.00 19.28
CA LEU A 164 -10.36 -0.21 18.84
C LEU A 164 -11.25 -1.47 18.77
N ASN A 165 -12.54 -1.39 19.12
CA ASN A 165 -13.47 -2.52 19.05
C ASN A 165 -13.58 -3.10 17.63
N VAL A 166 -13.37 -2.30 16.59
CA VAL A 166 -13.37 -2.80 15.20
C VAL A 166 -12.21 -3.75 14.89
N LEU A 167 -11.17 -3.78 15.75
CA LEU A 167 -10.00 -4.64 15.60
C LEU A 167 -10.01 -5.84 16.56
N GLN A 168 -10.98 -5.92 17.49
CA GLN A 168 -10.95 -6.85 18.63
C GLN A 168 -10.96 -8.33 18.23
N ASP A 169 -11.59 -8.66 17.10
CA ASP A 169 -11.78 -10.03 16.61
C ASP A 169 -10.76 -10.42 15.52
N LEU A 170 -9.81 -9.53 15.21
CA LEU A 170 -8.78 -9.78 14.21
C LEU A 170 -7.64 -10.64 14.79
N PRO A 171 -7.03 -11.53 13.99
CA PRO A 171 -5.94 -12.41 14.45
C PRO A 171 -4.57 -11.69 14.49
N LEU A 172 -4.53 -10.48 15.04
CA LEU A 172 -3.33 -9.65 15.12
C LEU A 172 -2.28 -10.31 16.03
N LYS A 173 -1.08 -10.51 15.48
CA LYS A 173 0.12 -10.98 16.18
C LYS A 173 1.13 -9.87 16.38
N ASP A 174 1.11 -8.90 15.48
CA ASP A 174 1.98 -7.73 15.47
C ASP A 174 1.10 -6.49 15.28
N PHE A 175 1.07 -5.62 16.28
CA PHE A 175 0.20 -4.46 16.30
C PHE A 175 0.92 -3.29 16.94
N MET A 176 1.09 -2.21 16.17
CA MET A 176 1.72 -0.98 16.64
C MET A 176 0.77 0.21 16.51
N LEU A 177 0.68 0.95 17.61
CA LEU A 177 -0.25 2.07 17.77
C LEU A 177 0.39 3.11 18.70
N HIS A 178 0.60 4.33 18.22
CA HIS A 178 0.99 5.48 19.04
C HIS A 178 -0.26 6.36 19.24
N LEU A 179 -0.68 6.58 20.48
CA LEU A 179 -2.00 7.12 20.80
C LEU A 179 -1.95 8.56 21.32
N HIS A 180 -2.59 9.49 20.59
CA HIS A 180 -3.33 10.61 21.18
C HIS A 180 -4.81 10.24 21.33
N PHE A 181 -5.11 9.06 21.89
CA PHE A 181 -6.49 8.67 22.17
C PHE A 181 -6.78 8.90 23.65
N SER A 182 -7.75 9.77 23.93
CA SER A 182 -8.31 9.90 25.26
C SER A 182 -9.02 8.60 25.65
N HIS A 183 -8.43 7.88 26.60
CA HIS A 183 -9.06 6.87 27.47
C HIS A 183 -9.53 5.54 26.86
N VAL A 184 -8.61 4.67 26.40
CA VAL A 184 -8.80 3.21 26.54
C VAL A 184 -7.48 2.55 26.96
N PRO A 185 -7.41 1.84 28.11
CA PRO A 185 -6.21 1.13 28.51
C PRO A 185 -5.94 -0.07 27.58
N LEU A 186 -4.70 -0.20 27.13
CA LEU A 186 -4.16 -1.25 26.24
C LEU A 186 -4.27 -2.69 26.79
N THR A 187 -4.89 -2.88 27.96
CA THR A 187 -4.90 -4.15 28.70
C THR A 187 -5.84 -5.22 28.15
N ASN A 188 -6.66 -4.91 27.14
CA ASN A 188 -7.63 -5.85 26.57
C ASN A 188 -7.28 -6.38 25.16
N ILE A 189 -6.20 -5.92 24.54
CA ILE A 189 -5.83 -6.36 23.17
C ILE A 189 -4.98 -7.65 23.21
N TRP A 190 -4.36 -7.99 24.34
CA TRP A 190 -3.40 -9.10 24.45
C TRP A 190 -3.88 -10.29 25.31
N LYS A 191 -5.19 -10.46 25.50
CA LYS A 191 -5.74 -11.63 26.21
C LYS A 191 -6.52 -12.54 25.27
N GLN A 192 -5.80 -13.28 24.45
CA GLN A 192 -6.11 -14.68 24.08
C GLN A 192 -4.88 -15.36 23.49
#